data_AF-A0A212T4U2-F1
#
_entry.id   AF-A0A212T4U2-F1
#
_cell.length_a   1.000
_cell.length_b   1.000
_cell.length_c   1.000
_cell.angle_alpha   90.00
_cell.angle_beta   90.00
_cell.angle_gamma   90.00
#
_symmetry.space_group_name_H-M   'P 1'
#
loop_
_entity.id
_entity.type
_entity.pdbx_description
1 polymer ?
#
loop_
_entity_poly.entity_id
_entity_poly.type
_entity_poly.pdbx_seq_one_letter_code
_entity_poly.pdbx_strand_id
1 'polypeptide(L)' 'MTVFTRITTVGAIALFLTGCFDGSSRRSEAPAPTVDFTAYVKAQFARTSDTAEPANVNGVDLSFNDQNNPQAYDDLLQ' A
#
# COMPACT_ATOMS: atom_id res chain seq x y z
N MET A 1 39.07 49.22 3.73
CA MET A 1 38.20 48.18 3.14
C MET A 1 38.83 46.84 3.47
N THR A 2 38.23 46.12 4.42
CA THR A 2 38.82 44.90 5.01
C THR A 2 38.09 43.67 4.47
N VAL A 3 38.87 42.64 4.20
CA VAL A 3 38.58 41.40 3.47
C VAL A 3 37.85 40.36 4.36
N PHE A 4 36.79 39.77 3.81
CA PHE A 4 36.20 38.43 3.99
C PHE A 4 36.13 37.76 5.38
N THR A 5 34.91 37.38 5.80
CA THR A 5 34.66 36.05 6.42
C THR A 5 33.21 35.60 6.20
N ARG A 6 33.01 34.40 5.64
CA ARG A 6 31.73 33.69 5.55
C ARG A 6 31.47 32.93 6.85
N ILE A 7 30.30 33.03 7.47
CA ILE A 7 29.79 32.00 8.39
C ILE A 7 28.30 31.78 8.13
N THR A 8 28.05 30.60 7.57
CA THR A 8 26.78 29.89 7.43
C THR A 8 26.13 29.65 8.79
N THR A 9 24.89 30.10 8.99
CA THR A 9 24.02 29.58 10.06
C THR A 9 22.63 29.36 9.50
N VAL A 10 22.40 28.12 9.06
CA VAL A 10 21.12 27.60 8.57
C VAL A 10 20.17 27.36 9.74
N GLY A 11 18.87 27.54 9.47
CA GLY A 11 17.79 27.76 10.42
C GLY A 11 17.56 26.69 11.48
N ALA A 12 17.19 27.17 12.67
CA ALA A 12 16.56 26.41 13.73
C ALA A 12 15.06 26.75 13.75
N ILE A 13 14.28 26.11 12.88
CA ILE A 13 12.82 26.09 13.00
C ILE A 13 12.48 24.80 13.76
N ALA A 14 12.52 24.88 15.10
CA ALA A 14 11.97 23.86 15.96
C ALA A 14 10.43 24.02 15.99
N LEU A 15 9.76 23.44 14.98
CA LEU A 15 8.32 23.22 14.99
C LEU A 15 8.01 22.20 16.08
N PHE A 16 7.61 22.70 17.25
CA PHE A 16 6.97 21.91 18.30
C PHE A 16 5.65 21.33 17.76
N LEU A 17 5.73 20.13 17.18
CA LEU A 17 4.58 19.31 16.80
C LEU A 17 3.98 18.66 18.04
N THR A 18 3.39 19.44 18.95
CA THR A 18 2.48 18.91 19.98
C THR A 18 1.12 18.64 19.35
N GLY A 19 1.06 17.65 18.47
CA GLY A 19 -0.18 17.07 17.95
C GLY A 19 -0.65 15.95 18.85
N CYS A 20 -1.30 16.29 19.97
CA CYS A 20 -2.04 15.32 20.77
C CYS A 20 -3.37 15.04 20.05
N PHE A 21 -3.40 13.99 19.23
CA PHE A 21 -4.65 13.46 18.69
C PHE A 21 -5.19 12.39 19.65
N ASP A 22 -5.85 12.83 20.73
CA ASP A 22 -6.78 11.96 21.46
C ASP A 22 -8.13 12.01 20.73
N GLY A 23 -8.36 11.02 19.89
CA GLY A 23 -9.54 10.92 19.04
C GLY A 23 -9.94 9.47 18.90
N SER A 24 -10.52 8.91 19.97
CA SER A 24 -11.09 7.56 19.96
C SER A 24 -12.36 7.53 19.11
N SER A 25 -12.20 7.58 17.79
CA SER A 25 -13.25 7.25 16.84
C SER A 25 -13.44 5.74 16.89
N ARG A 26 -14.54 5.27 17.49
CA ARG A 26 -15.01 3.89 17.30
C ARG A 26 -15.44 3.75 15.84
N ARG A 27 -14.48 3.51 14.95
CA ARG A 27 -14.78 3.01 13.60
C ARG A 27 -15.36 1.63 13.81
N SER A 28 -16.59 1.42 13.36
CA SER A 28 -17.09 0.07 13.09
C SER A 28 -16.02 -0.63 12.28
N GLU A 29 -15.57 -1.79 12.75
CA GLU A 29 -14.58 -2.60 12.05
C GLU A 29 -15.10 -2.85 10.63
N ALA A 30 -14.30 -2.50 9.63
CA ALA A 30 -14.64 -2.82 8.26
C ALA A 30 -14.82 -4.35 8.16
N PRO A 31 -15.75 -4.85 7.32
CA PRO A 31 -15.87 -6.29 7.09
C PRO A 31 -14.49 -6.87 6.76
N ALA A 32 -14.19 -8.06 7.29
CA ALA A 32 -12.94 -8.71 6.98
C ALA A 32 -12.88 -9.00 5.47
N PRO A 33 -11.74 -8.75 4.80
CA PRO A 33 -11.59 -9.06 3.39
C PRO A 33 -11.80 -10.55 3.15
N THR A 34 -12.62 -10.88 2.14
CA THR A 34 -13.04 -12.26 1.88
C THR A 34 -12.27 -12.92 0.75
N VAL A 35 -11.55 -12.15 -0.07
CA VAL A 35 -10.87 -12.66 -1.27
C VAL A 35 -9.37 -12.65 -1.05
N ASP A 36 -8.74 -13.82 -1.06
CA ASP A 36 -7.29 -13.93 -1.03
C ASP A 36 -6.66 -13.34 -2.31
N PHE A 37 -5.66 -12.46 -2.14
CA PHE A 37 -5.03 -11.78 -3.27
C PHE A 37 -4.32 -12.74 -4.22
N THR A 38 -3.61 -13.74 -3.69
CA THR A 38 -2.88 -14.73 -4.52
C THR A 38 -3.87 -15.54 -5.36
N ALA A 39 -4.94 -16.05 -4.74
CA ALA A 39 -6.01 -16.76 -5.42
C ALA A 39 -6.70 -15.89 -6.47
N TYR A 40 -6.94 -14.62 -6.17
CA TYR A 40 -7.53 -13.67 -7.11
C TYR A 40 -6.65 -13.50 -8.36
N VAL A 41 -5.34 -13.27 -8.19
CA VAL A 41 -4.40 -13.14 -9.32
C VAL A 41 -4.38 -14.43 -10.14
N LYS A 42 -4.28 -15.60 -9.50
CA LYS A 42 -4.30 -16.90 -10.20
C LYS A 42 -5.57 -17.12 -11.02
N ALA A 43 -6.72 -16.73 -10.49
CA ALA A 43 -7.98 -16.81 -11.22
C ALA A 43 -7.99 -15.91 -12.47
N GLN A 44 -7.36 -14.73 -12.44
CA GLN A 44 -7.30 -13.87 -13.62
C GLN A 44 -6.36 -14.42 -14.69
N PHE A 45 -5.24 -15.04 -14.32
CA PHE A 45 -4.37 -15.74 -15.29
C PHE A 45 -5.08 -16.92 -15.95
N ALA A 46 -5.87 -17.69 -15.21
CA ALA A 46 -6.66 -18.79 -15.75
C ALA A 46 -7.76 -18.34 -16.74
N ARG A 47 -8.13 -17.06 -16.73
CA ARG A 47 -9.14 -16.47 -17.64
C ARG A 47 -8.56 -15.93 -18.94
N THR A 48 -7.26 -16.10 -19.18
CA THR A 48 -6.63 -15.60 -20.41
C THR A 48 -7.09 -16.38 -21.63
N SER A 49 -7.77 -15.67 -22.54
CA SER A 49 -8.13 -16.16 -23.89
C SER A 49 -8.39 -14.96 -24.78
N ASP A 50 -8.30 -15.14 -26.11
CA ASP A 50 -8.57 -14.08 -27.09
C ASP A 50 -10.01 -13.54 -27.01
N THR A 51 -10.91 -14.28 -26.38
CA THR A 51 -12.34 -13.95 -26.21
C THR A 51 -12.70 -13.64 -24.76
N ALA A 52 -11.72 -13.45 -23.87
CA ALA A 52 -11.99 -13.21 -22.46
C ALA A 52 -12.74 -11.89 -22.25
N GLU A 53 -13.90 -11.96 -21.59
CA GLU A 53 -14.65 -10.77 -21.20
C GLU A 53 -14.04 -10.11 -19.95
N PRO A 54 -14.02 -8.76 -19.88
CA PRO A 54 -13.55 -8.04 -18.71
C PRO A 54 -14.28 -8.46 -17.42
N ALA A 55 -13.52 -8.59 -16.34
CA ALA A 55 -14.09 -8.80 -15.01
C ALA A 55 -14.43 -7.45 -14.36
N ASN A 56 -15.59 -7.35 -13.70
CA ASN A 56 -15.81 -6.26 -12.76
C ASN A 56 -14.96 -6.48 -11.51
N VAL A 57 -14.25 -5.44 -11.07
CA VAL A 57 -13.38 -5.45 -9.89
C VAL A 57 -13.89 -4.58 -8.75
N ASN A 58 -14.98 -3.82 -8.99
CA ASN A 58 -15.55 -2.95 -7.96
C ASN A 58 -16.14 -3.78 -6.82
N GLY A 59 -15.80 -3.41 -5.58
CA GLY A 59 -16.27 -4.11 -4.38
C GLY A 59 -15.53 -5.42 -4.09
N VAL A 60 -14.47 -5.75 -4.84
CA VAL A 60 -13.57 -6.84 -4.47
C VAL A 60 -12.69 -6.35 -3.33
N ASP A 61 -12.89 -6.93 -2.16
CA ASP A 61 -12.08 -6.67 -0.97
C ASP A 61 -11.01 -7.76 -0.79
N LEU A 62 -9.74 -7.35 -0.91
CA LEU A 62 -8.60 -8.23 -1.05
C LEU A 62 -7.85 -8.39 0.27
N SER A 63 -7.53 -9.63 0.60
CA SER A 63 -6.72 -10.02 1.75
C SER A 63 -5.30 -10.30 1.28
N PHE A 64 -4.31 -9.61 1.88
CA PHE A 64 -2.90 -9.67 1.48
C PHE A 64 -2.09 -10.57 2.43
N ASN A 65 -2.40 -11.87 2.42
CA ASN A 65 -1.88 -12.81 3.41
C ASN A 65 -0.53 -13.44 3.04
N ASP A 66 -0.18 -13.45 1.75
CA ASP A 66 1.01 -14.14 1.21
C ASP A 66 2.21 -13.22 0.94
N GLN A 67 2.28 -12.03 1.55
CA GLN A 67 3.34 -11.05 1.27
C GLN A 67 4.77 -11.56 1.52
N ASN A 68 4.91 -12.56 2.39
CA ASN A 68 6.20 -13.16 2.75
C ASN A 68 6.41 -14.54 2.10
N ASN A 69 5.54 -14.95 1.18
CA ASN A 69 5.65 -16.21 0.45
C ASN A 69 6.26 -15.94 -0.94
N PRO A 70 7.58 -16.11 -1.13
CA PRO A 70 8.22 -15.87 -2.42
C PRO A 70 7.75 -16.84 -3.51
N GLN A 71 7.12 -17.96 -3.13
CA GLN A 71 6.68 -19.03 -4.04
C GLN A 71 5.19 -18.94 -4.38
N ALA A 72 4.50 -17.88 -3.96
CA ALA A 72 3.05 -17.74 -4.12
C ALA A 72 2.58 -17.87 -5.59
N TYR A 73 3.47 -17.61 -6.55
CA TYR A 73 3.18 -17.54 -7.98
C TYR A 73 4.05 -18.46 -8.86
N ASP A 74 4.84 -19.36 -8.27
CA ASP A 74 5.77 -20.25 -9.00
C ASP A 74 5.08 -21.16 -10.04
N ASP A 75 3.76 -21.34 -9.92
CA ASP A 75 2.91 -22.19 -10.75
C ASP A 75 2.18 -21.44 -11.88
N LEU A 76 2.32 -20.12 -11.99
CA LEU A 76 1.50 -19.32 -12.92
C LEU A 76 1.91 -19.40 -14.40
N LEU A 77 3.19 -19.63 -14.71
CA LEU A 77 3.76 -19.47 -16.05
C LEU A 77 4.59 -20.69 -16.51
N GLN A 78 4.24 -21.87 -16.02
CA GLN A 78 4.83 -23.13 -16.47
C GLN A 78 4.37 -23.49 -17.89
#